data_AF-A0A382H5T1-F1
#
_entry.id   AF-A0A382H5T1-F1
#
_cell.length_a   1.000
_cell.length_b   1.000
_cell.length_c   1.000
_cell.angle_alpha   90.00
_cell.angle_beta   90.00
_cell.angle_gamma   90.00
#
_symmetry.space_group_name_H-M   'P 1'
#
loop_
_entity.id
_entity.type
_entity.pdbx_description
1 polymer ?
#
loop_
_entity_poly.entity_id
_entity_poly.type
_entity_poly.pdbx_seq_one_letter_code
_entity_poly.pdbx_strand_id
1 'polypeptide(L)'
;MKSPLIALMTLGLCLPLLAQNKPKPDAAKRNVEWQKEEMCQFVFFAVLEGLYRDGIQNEIVDAIIGEKILKKDDKVKTHFVFRCKLCHATYEAFRTYRNRPAFMQTKGATTFGKGSDLKLLKKLGSKDARTRIYAMGALVRPWIMHRIKETRKTPEEKTAMKKQFSKYAQEGANLLKTHKRAKDGFYLDWSFYGSCQACEAAKDLGKAGF
;
A
#
# COMPACT_ATOMS: atom_id res chain seq x y z
N MET A 1 -25.96 59.06 63.24
CA MET A 1 -25.35 58.01 64.09
C MET A 1 -24.86 56.88 63.20
N LYS A 2 -23.56 56.58 63.29
CA LYS A 2 -22.85 55.32 62.96
C LYS A 2 -22.84 54.83 61.50
N SER A 3 -21.65 54.92 60.87
CA SER A 3 -21.19 54.00 59.82
C SER A 3 -21.34 52.54 60.26
N PRO A 4 -21.45 51.61 59.30
CA PRO A 4 -20.33 50.68 59.17
C PRO A 4 -20.01 50.19 57.73
N LEU A 5 -18.71 49.96 57.57
CA LEU A 5 -18.02 48.82 56.94
C LEU A 5 -18.47 48.23 55.59
N ILE A 6 -17.57 48.43 54.65
CA ILE A 6 -16.98 47.50 53.67
C ILE A 6 -17.10 46.00 54.06
N ALA A 7 -17.59 45.16 53.13
CA ALA A 7 -17.20 43.76 53.03
C ALA A 7 -17.38 43.19 51.61
N LEU A 8 -16.23 42.96 50.97
CA LEU A 8 -15.84 42.08 49.85
C LEU A 8 -16.91 41.55 48.87
N MET A 9 -16.76 41.97 47.61
CA MET A 9 -17.16 41.21 46.42
C MET A 9 -16.33 39.92 46.30
N THR A 10 -16.97 38.75 46.37
CA THR A 10 -16.41 37.49 45.90
C THR A 10 -16.64 37.38 44.39
N LEU A 11 -15.68 37.89 43.60
CA LEU A 11 -15.56 37.56 42.19
C LEU A 11 -15.20 36.07 42.07
N GLY A 12 -16.20 35.22 41.86
CA GLY A 12 -15.99 33.86 41.38
C GLY A 12 -15.44 33.90 39.95
N LEU A 13 -14.12 33.92 39.82
CA LEU A 13 -13.44 33.67 38.55
C LEU A 13 -13.76 32.24 38.09
N CYS A 14 -14.77 32.11 37.24
CA CYS A 14 -14.88 30.98 36.33
C CYS A 14 -13.69 31.04 35.38
N LEU A 15 -12.63 30.30 35.71
CA LEU A 15 -11.57 29.97 34.77
C LEU A 15 -12.23 29.26 33.57
N PRO A 16 -12.13 29.78 32.34
CA PRO A 16 -12.46 28.96 31.19
C PRO A 16 -11.47 27.80 31.20
N LEU A 17 -12.01 26.57 31.25
CA LEU A 17 -11.28 25.36 30.91
C LEU A 17 -10.44 25.69 29.68
N LEU A 18 -9.12 25.68 29.85
CA LEU A 18 -8.19 25.57 28.73
C LEU A 18 -8.64 24.34 27.96
N ALA A 19 -9.39 24.58 26.88
CA ALA A 19 -9.61 23.62 25.84
C ALA A 19 -8.20 23.20 25.42
N GLN A 20 -7.76 22.06 25.93
CA GLN A 20 -6.58 21.39 25.43
C GLN A 20 -6.84 21.21 23.95
N ASN A 21 -6.24 22.09 23.15
CA ASN A 21 -6.02 21.89 21.73
C ASN A 21 -5.19 20.62 21.65
N LYS A 22 -5.85 19.46 21.68
CA LYS A 22 -5.26 18.21 21.24
C LYS A 22 -4.69 18.52 19.86
N PRO A 23 -3.38 18.35 19.63
CA PRO A 23 -2.85 18.50 18.29
C PRO A 23 -3.70 17.60 17.41
N LYS A 24 -4.42 18.17 16.43
CA LYS A 24 -4.97 17.37 15.34
C LYS A 24 -3.78 16.54 14.85
N PRO A 25 -3.83 15.20 14.93
CA PRO A 25 -2.73 14.43 14.41
C PRO A 25 -2.59 14.88 12.96
N ASP A 26 -1.38 15.33 12.62
CA ASP A 26 -0.97 15.79 11.30
C ASP A 26 -0.90 14.58 10.36
N ALA A 27 -1.99 13.82 10.35
CA ALA A 27 -2.17 12.57 9.66
C ALA A 27 -2.08 12.79 8.17
N ALA A 28 -2.15 14.02 7.66
CA ALA A 28 -2.01 14.33 6.24
C ALA A 28 -0.55 14.18 5.73
N LYS A 29 0.49 14.30 6.58
CA LYS A 29 1.88 14.50 6.09
C LYS A 29 2.90 13.40 6.40
N ARG A 30 2.54 12.31 7.07
CA ARG A 30 3.52 11.23 7.32
C ARG A 30 3.77 10.42 6.05
N ASN A 31 4.95 10.57 5.48
CA ASN A 31 5.49 9.63 4.49
C ASN A 31 5.46 8.22 5.07
N VAL A 32 5.14 7.23 4.23
CA VAL A 32 5.15 5.83 4.65
C VAL A 32 6.59 5.34 4.68
N GLU A 33 7.10 5.10 5.87
CA GLU A 33 8.38 4.42 6.04
C GLU A 33 8.17 2.91 5.85
N TRP A 34 8.67 2.40 4.72
CA TRP A 34 8.61 0.98 4.36
C TRP A 34 10.01 0.39 4.12
N GLN A 35 10.98 1.24 3.78
CA GLN A 35 12.32 0.84 3.36
C GLN A 35 13.13 0.18 4.47
N LYS A 36 12.79 0.41 5.75
CA LYS A 36 13.49 -0.20 6.89
C LYS A 36 12.84 -1.50 7.37
N GLU A 37 11.75 -1.93 6.74
CA GLU A 37 11.00 -3.10 7.18
C GLU A 37 11.30 -4.29 6.26
N GLU A 38 11.86 -5.35 6.83
CA GLU A 38 12.29 -6.56 6.11
C GLU A 38 11.20 -7.12 5.20
N MET A 39 9.96 -7.22 5.68
CA MET A 39 8.85 -7.73 4.89
C MET A 39 8.47 -6.83 3.71
N CYS A 40 8.57 -5.52 3.88
CA CYS A 40 8.30 -4.57 2.80
C CYS A 40 9.40 -4.64 1.74
N GLN A 41 10.67 -4.72 2.17
CA GLN A 41 11.80 -4.97 1.26
C GLN A 41 11.62 -6.30 0.51
N PHE A 42 11.21 -7.36 1.21
CA PHE A 42 10.95 -8.67 0.60
C PHE A 42 9.93 -8.58 -0.53
N VAL A 43 8.79 -7.91 -0.28
CA VAL A 43 7.75 -7.69 -1.30
C VAL A 43 8.26 -6.83 -2.45
N PHE A 44 8.98 -5.75 -2.15
CA PHE A 44 9.61 -4.91 -3.18
C PHE A 44 10.48 -5.73 -4.13
N PHE A 45 11.40 -6.55 -3.58
CA PHE A 45 12.29 -7.37 -4.39
C PHE A 45 11.55 -8.47 -5.13
N ALA A 46 10.55 -9.12 -4.53
CA ALA A 46 9.73 -10.13 -5.21
C ALA A 46 9.03 -9.57 -6.45
N VAL A 47 8.45 -8.37 -6.30
CA VAL A 47 7.73 -7.70 -7.39
C VAL A 47 8.71 -7.23 -8.46
N LEU A 48 9.83 -6.61 -8.05
CA LEU A 48 10.85 -6.13 -8.98
C LEU A 48 11.45 -7.28 -9.81
N GLU A 49 11.80 -8.38 -9.15
CA GLU A 49 12.31 -9.59 -9.80
C GLU A 49 11.28 -10.18 -10.78
N GLY A 50 10.01 -10.29 -10.38
CA GLY A 50 8.94 -10.74 -11.25
C GLY A 50 8.77 -9.86 -12.49
N LEU A 51 8.85 -8.54 -12.34
CA LEU A 51 8.77 -7.59 -13.45
C LEU A 51 9.89 -7.81 -14.48
N TYR A 52 11.14 -7.99 -14.02
CA TYR A 52 12.28 -8.29 -14.88
C TYR A 52 12.22 -9.68 -15.53
N ARG A 53 11.87 -10.69 -14.74
CA ARG A 53 11.79 -12.07 -15.22
C ARG A 53 10.71 -12.24 -16.27
N ASP A 54 9.55 -11.63 -16.07
CA ASP A 54 8.40 -11.79 -16.96
C ASP A 54 8.42 -10.80 -18.13
N GLY A 55 9.24 -9.75 -18.08
CA GLY A 55 9.40 -8.83 -19.20
C GLY A 55 8.29 -7.80 -19.34
N ILE A 56 7.64 -7.42 -18.23
CA ILE A 56 6.40 -6.63 -18.27
C ILE A 56 6.59 -5.32 -19.04
N GLN A 57 5.66 -5.06 -19.97
CA GLN A 57 5.72 -3.91 -20.86
C GLN A 57 5.40 -2.60 -20.12
N ASN A 58 5.96 -1.49 -20.61
CA ASN A 58 5.81 -0.18 -19.96
C ASN A 58 4.36 0.28 -19.91
N GLU A 59 3.53 -0.05 -20.90
CA GLU A 59 2.11 0.31 -20.93
C GLU A 59 1.32 -0.34 -19.79
N ILE A 60 1.67 -1.57 -19.42
CA ILE A 60 1.09 -2.28 -18.28
C ILE A 60 1.52 -1.62 -16.97
N VAL A 61 2.80 -1.26 -16.87
CA VAL A 61 3.35 -0.55 -15.70
C VAL A 61 2.67 0.81 -15.55
N ASP A 62 2.56 1.58 -16.63
CA ASP A 62 1.93 2.90 -16.66
C ASP A 62 0.45 2.83 -16.28
N ALA A 63 -0.25 1.77 -16.66
CA ALA A 63 -1.63 1.54 -16.24
C ALA A 63 -1.77 1.33 -14.71
N ILE A 64 -0.72 0.82 -14.05
CA ILE A 64 -0.68 0.54 -12.61
C ILE A 64 -0.22 1.76 -11.80
N ILE A 65 0.85 2.45 -12.24
CA ILE A 65 1.44 3.57 -11.47
C ILE A 65 0.92 4.95 -11.87
N GLY A 66 0.36 5.11 -13.08
CA GLY A 66 -0.32 6.33 -13.51
C GLY A 66 0.58 7.51 -13.92
N GLU A 67 1.72 7.27 -14.58
CA GLU A 67 2.75 8.28 -14.91
C GLU A 67 2.30 9.50 -15.76
N LYS A 68 1.10 9.47 -16.39
CA LYS A 68 0.61 10.56 -17.28
C LYS A 68 -0.45 11.50 -16.68
N ILE A 69 -0.62 11.57 -15.35
CA ILE A 69 -1.76 12.29 -14.75
C ILE A 69 -1.35 13.37 -13.74
N LEU A 70 -2.03 14.52 -13.85
CA LEU A 70 -1.78 15.82 -13.20
C LEU A 70 -1.82 15.83 -11.66
N LYS A 71 -2.38 14.78 -11.01
CA LYS A 71 -2.41 14.63 -9.54
C LYS A 71 -1.98 13.22 -9.14
N LYS A 72 -0.80 13.13 -8.53
CA LYS A 72 -0.10 11.88 -8.19
C LYS A 72 -0.85 10.98 -7.20
N ASP A 73 -1.61 11.58 -6.28
CA ASP A 73 -2.27 10.84 -5.18
C ASP A 73 -3.53 10.08 -5.59
N ASP A 74 -4.20 10.47 -6.68
CA ASP A 74 -5.49 9.89 -7.10
C ASP A 74 -5.30 8.54 -7.81
N LYS A 75 -4.19 8.36 -8.52
CA LYS A 75 -3.93 7.13 -9.30
C LYS A 75 -3.31 6.01 -8.48
N VAL A 76 -2.52 6.31 -7.44
CA VAL A 76 -2.05 5.27 -6.49
C VAL A 76 -3.25 4.52 -5.90
N LYS A 77 -4.33 5.23 -5.56
CA LYS A 77 -5.57 4.64 -5.02
C LYS A 77 -6.32 3.72 -6.00
N THR A 78 -5.93 3.69 -7.28
CA THR A 78 -6.61 2.89 -8.31
C THR A 78 -6.31 1.41 -8.17
N HIS A 79 -5.08 1.04 -7.80
CA HIS A 79 -4.64 -0.36 -7.62
C HIS A 79 -4.09 -0.64 -6.22
N PHE A 80 -3.84 0.40 -5.42
CA PHE A 80 -3.19 0.29 -4.12
C PHE A 80 -4.03 0.90 -3.00
N VAL A 81 -3.92 0.33 -1.80
CA VAL A 81 -4.46 0.97 -0.59
C VAL A 81 -3.48 2.04 -0.14
N PHE A 82 -3.90 3.31 -0.21
CA PHE A 82 -3.08 4.45 0.16
C PHE A 82 -2.62 4.31 1.60
N ARG A 83 -1.30 4.47 1.76
CA ARG A 83 -0.52 4.32 3.00
C ARG A 83 -0.35 2.91 3.56
N CYS A 84 -0.83 1.87 2.88
CA CYS A 84 -0.45 0.51 3.24
C CYS A 84 1.02 0.28 2.86
N LYS A 85 1.84 -0.20 3.80
CA LYS A 85 3.29 -0.39 3.59
C LYS A 85 3.61 -1.42 2.49
N LEU A 86 2.92 -2.56 2.47
CA LEU A 86 3.08 -3.56 1.41
C LEU A 86 2.63 -3.04 0.03
N CYS A 87 1.55 -2.26 -0.01
CA CYS A 87 1.13 -1.58 -1.23
C CYS A 87 2.18 -0.59 -1.73
N HIS A 88 2.76 0.18 -0.81
CA HIS A 88 3.77 1.18 -1.12
C HIS A 88 5.04 0.52 -1.65
N ALA A 89 5.52 -0.55 -1.01
CA ALA A 89 6.65 -1.34 -1.50
C ALA A 89 6.40 -1.91 -2.91
N THR A 90 5.18 -2.42 -3.16
CA THR A 90 4.79 -2.91 -4.49
C THR A 90 4.81 -1.78 -5.52
N TYR A 91 4.19 -0.64 -5.21
CA TYR A 91 4.14 0.53 -6.09
C TYR A 91 5.54 1.05 -6.43
N GLU A 92 6.44 1.15 -5.44
CA GLU A 92 7.82 1.58 -5.67
C GLU A 92 8.63 0.58 -6.50
N ALA A 93 8.34 -0.73 -6.44
CA ALA A 93 8.93 -1.72 -7.33
C ALA A 93 8.53 -1.47 -8.80
N PHE A 94 7.24 -1.22 -9.06
CA PHE A 94 6.77 -0.83 -10.40
C PHE A 94 7.43 0.46 -10.89
N ARG A 95 7.53 1.49 -10.03
CA ARG A 95 8.22 2.75 -10.38
C ARG A 95 9.70 2.54 -10.68
N THR A 96 10.39 1.75 -9.87
CA THR A 96 11.80 1.42 -10.07
C THR A 96 11.99 0.73 -11.41
N TYR A 97 11.18 -0.29 -11.69
CA TYR A 97 11.19 -0.99 -12.96
C TYR A 97 10.85 -0.06 -14.12
N ARG A 98 9.88 0.85 -13.99
CA ARG A 98 9.54 1.80 -15.07
C ARG A 98 10.70 2.69 -15.50
N ASN A 99 11.57 3.04 -14.54
CA ASN A 99 12.72 3.90 -14.70
C ASN A 99 14.04 3.13 -14.90
N ARG A 100 13.96 1.82 -15.20
CA ARG A 100 15.13 0.97 -15.40
C ARG A 100 15.97 1.41 -16.62
N PRO A 101 17.30 1.40 -16.52
CA PRO A 101 18.17 1.58 -17.67
C PRO A 101 18.18 0.32 -18.56
N ALA A 102 18.66 0.47 -19.80
CA ALA A 102 18.99 -0.67 -20.63
C ALA A 102 20.24 -1.40 -20.10
N PHE A 103 20.32 -2.71 -20.33
CA PHE A 103 21.53 -3.47 -19.98
C PHE A 103 22.67 -3.10 -20.91
N MET A 104 23.84 -2.81 -20.35
CA MET A 104 25.00 -2.21 -21.05
C MET A 104 25.48 -2.99 -22.28
N GLN A 105 25.29 -4.31 -22.32
CA GLN A 105 25.81 -5.19 -23.38
C GLN A 105 24.71 -5.85 -24.23
N THR A 106 23.51 -5.27 -24.23
CA THR A 106 22.39 -5.79 -25.02
C THR A 106 21.89 -4.71 -25.98
N LYS A 107 21.30 -5.11 -27.12
CA LYS A 107 20.69 -4.18 -28.09
C LYS A 107 19.39 -3.57 -27.53
N GLY A 108 19.52 -2.70 -26.53
CA GLY A 108 18.38 -2.00 -25.91
C GLY A 108 17.49 -2.87 -25.03
N ALA A 109 17.92 -4.08 -24.65
CA ALA A 109 17.13 -4.90 -23.73
C ALA A 109 17.14 -4.27 -22.33
N THR A 110 15.95 -4.15 -21.74
CA THR A 110 15.74 -3.57 -20.40
C THR A 110 15.16 -4.61 -19.43
N THR A 111 15.01 -5.85 -19.87
CA THR A 111 14.31 -6.91 -19.13
C THR A 111 14.69 -8.30 -19.68
N PHE A 112 14.33 -9.38 -18.99
CA PHE A 112 14.70 -10.76 -19.36
C PHE A 112 13.56 -11.55 -20.02
N GLY A 113 12.31 -11.22 -19.68
CA GLY A 113 11.14 -11.97 -20.15
C GLY A 113 10.60 -11.55 -21.50
N LYS A 114 9.63 -12.32 -22.01
CA LYS A 114 8.96 -12.10 -23.30
C LYS A 114 7.80 -11.08 -23.24
N GLY A 115 7.45 -10.61 -22.05
CA GLY A 115 6.27 -9.76 -21.82
C GLY A 115 5.00 -10.54 -21.48
N SER A 116 3.96 -9.80 -21.14
CA SER A 116 2.64 -10.34 -20.78
C SER A 116 1.62 -10.13 -21.91
N ASP A 117 0.51 -10.88 -21.88
CA ASP A 117 -0.59 -10.69 -22.81
C ASP A 117 -1.23 -9.30 -22.61
N LEU A 118 -1.38 -8.52 -23.68
CA LEU A 118 -2.02 -7.20 -23.65
C LEU A 118 -3.50 -7.24 -23.19
N LYS A 119 -4.15 -8.41 -23.14
CA LYS A 119 -5.43 -8.56 -22.42
C LYS A 119 -5.32 -8.16 -20.95
N LEU A 120 -4.14 -8.30 -20.34
CA LEU A 120 -3.87 -7.82 -18.99
C LEU A 120 -4.00 -6.30 -18.89
N LEU A 121 -3.49 -5.56 -19.88
CA LEU A 121 -3.62 -4.09 -19.95
C LEU A 121 -5.09 -3.67 -19.92
N LYS A 122 -5.95 -4.32 -20.71
CA LYS A 122 -7.40 -4.05 -20.73
C LYS A 122 -8.05 -4.27 -19.36
N LYS A 123 -7.66 -5.35 -18.66
CA LYS A 123 -8.20 -5.64 -17.31
C LYS A 123 -7.70 -4.63 -16.27
N LEU A 124 -6.42 -4.27 -16.31
CA LEU A 124 -5.81 -3.28 -15.40
C LEU A 124 -6.34 -1.86 -15.63
N GLY A 125 -6.74 -1.54 -16.86
CA GLY A 125 -7.39 -0.27 -17.21
C GLY A 125 -8.91 -0.25 -17.01
N SER A 126 -9.52 -1.33 -16.52
CA SER A 126 -10.97 -1.42 -16.35
C SER A 126 -11.50 -0.39 -15.35
N LYS A 127 -12.66 0.21 -15.68
CA LYS A 127 -13.43 1.06 -14.74
C LYS A 127 -14.01 0.23 -13.60
N ASP A 128 -14.32 -1.04 -13.83
CA ASP A 128 -14.74 -1.96 -12.78
C ASP A 128 -13.57 -2.26 -11.84
N ALA A 129 -13.72 -1.85 -10.58
CA ALA A 129 -12.72 -2.05 -9.54
C ALA A 129 -12.42 -3.53 -9.32
N ARG A 130 -13.42 -4.42 -9.43
CA ARG A 130 -13.23 -5.86 -9.23
C ARG A 130 -12.28 -6.46 -10.26
N THR A 131 -12.55 -6.23 -11.53
CA THR A 131 -11.72 -6.69 -12.64
C THR A 131 -10.29 -6.21 -12.49
N ARG A 132 -10.12 -4.91 -12.22
CA ARG A 132 -8.80 -4.28 -12.11
C ARG A 132 -7.98 -4.83 -10.94
N ILE A 133 -8.62 -4.96 -9.78
CA ILE A 133 -7.97 -5.39 -8.55
C ILE A 133 -7.59 -6.87 -8.63
N TYR A 134 -8.45 -7.74 -9.16
CA TYR A 134 -8.08 -9.14 -9.36
C TYR A 134 -7.01 -9.34 -10.44
N ALA A 135 -7.02 -8.54 -11.51
CA ALA A 135 -5.95 -8.57 -12.50
C ALA A 135 -4.58 -8.22 -11.88
N MET A 136 -4.54 -7.19 -11.03
CA MET A 136 -3.35 -6.82 -10.28
C MET A 136 -2.91 -7.96 -9.33
N GLY A 137 -3.87 -8.61 -8.68
CA GLY A 137 -3.61 -9.78 -7.82
C GLY A 137 -3.00 -10.96 -8.56
N ALA A 138 -3.57 -11.31 -9.71
CA ALA A 138 -3.09 -12.40 -10.56
C ALA A 138 -1.67 -12.15 -11.08
N LEU A 139 -1.25 -10.88 -11.20
CA LEU A 139 0.10 -10.51 -11.59
C LEU A 139 1.09 -10.62 -10.42
N VAL A 140 0.79 -9.98 -9.28
CA VAL A 140 1.75 -9.82 -8.18
C VAL A 140 1.85 -11.04 -7.26
N ARG A 141 0.74 -11.72 -6.99
CA ARG A 141 0.73 -12.85 -6.03
C ARG A 141 1.67 -13.98 -6.43
N PRO A 142 1.70 -14.44 -7.71
CA PRO A 142 2.65 -15.47 -8.13
C PRO A 142 4.11 -15.10 -7.89
N TRP A 143 4.48 -13.82 -8.06
CA TRP A 143 5.85 -13.37 -7.85
C TRP A 143 6.28 -13.43 -6.39
N ILE A 144 5.40 -12.98 -5.48
CA ILE A 144 5.64 -13.08 -4.04
C ILE A 144 5.74 -14.54 -3.61
N MET A 145 4.80 -15.38 -4.06
CA MET A 145 4.80 -16.82 -3.74
C MET A 145 6.03 -17.53 -4.29
N HIS A 146 6.46 -17.21 -5.51
CA HIS A 146 7.68 -17.73 -6.10
C HIS A 146 8.89 -17.37 -5.24
N ARG A 147 9.08 -16.09 -4.89
CA ARG A 147 10.21 -15.68 -4.05
C ARG A 147 10.21 -16.41 -2.70
N ILE A 148 9.05 -16.63 -2.09
CA ILE A 148 8.94 -17.37 -0.83
C ILE A 148 9.39 -18.83 -0.98
N LYS A 149 8.97 -19.48 -2.06
CA LYS A 149 9.39 -20.85 -2.40
C LYS A 149 10.91 -20.93 -2.59
N GLU A 150 11.49 -19.98 -3.32
CA GLU A 150 12.92 -19.95 -3.63
C GLU A 150 13.79 -19.45 -2.46
N THR A 151 13.19 -18.92 -1.38
CA THR A 151 13.97 -18.61 -0.18
C THR A 151 14.51 -19.90 0.46
N ARG A 152 15.80 -19.87 0.81
CA ARG A 152 16.47 -20.93 1.60
C ARG A 152 16.13 -20.86 3.09
N LYS A 153 14.96 -20.34 3.44
CA LYS A 153 14.50 -20.19 4.82
C LYS A 153 13.99 -21.50 5.39
N THR A 154 14.22 -21.73 6.68
CA THR A 154 13.70 -22.89 7.39
C THR A 154 12.17 -22.85 7.49
N PRO A 155 11.50 -23.98 7.80
CA PRO A 155 10.06 -23.99 8.06
C PRO A 155 9.62 -22.99 9.14
N GLU A 156 10.42 -22.81 10.20
CA GLU A 156 10.16 -21.87 11.29
C GLU A 156 10.24 -20.43 10.80
N GLU A 157 11.26 -20.09 10.01
CA GLU A 157 11.40 -18.77 9.40
C GLU A 157 10.25 -18.47 8.43
N LYS A 158 9.83 -19.45 7.62
CA LYS A 158 8.66 -19.31 6.72
C LYS A 158 7.36 -19.11 7.51
N THR A 159 7.23 -19.79 8.65
CA THR A 159 6.11 -19.59 9.59
C THR A 159 6.13 -18.19 10.20
N ALA A 160 7.31 -17.69 10.60
CA ALA A 160 7.47 -16.33 11.10
C ALA A 160 7.13 -15.28 10.03
N MET A 161 7.60 -15.47 8.80
CA MET A 161 7.25 -14.62 7.66
C MET A 161 5.73 -14.60 7.43
N LYS A 162 5.08 -15.76 7.45
CA LYS A 162 3.61 -15.88 7.30
C LYS A 162 2.87 -15.09 8.38
N LYS A 163 3.34 -15.13 9.63
CA LYS A 163 2.78 -14.34 10.73
C LYS A 163 2.95 -12.84 10.49
N GLN A 164 4.13 -12.40 10.05
CA GLN A 164 4.38 -11.00 9.73
C GLN A 164 3.51 -10.53 8.54
N PHE A 165 3.45 -11.30 7.46
CA PHE A 165 2.60 -11.04 6.30
C PHE A 165 1.12 -10.87 6.71
N SER A 166 0.62 -11.74 7.58
CA SER A 166 -0.75 -11.66 8.12
C SER A 166 -0.98 -10.37 8.92
N LYS A 167 0.00 -9.94 9.73
CA LYS A 167 -0.07 -8.67 10.46
C LYS A 167 -0.19 -7.48 9.50
N TYR A 168 0.68 -7.38 8.49
CA TYR A 168 0.60 -6.33 7.48
C TYR A 168 -0.71 -6.36 6.69
N ALA A 169 -1.22 -7.56 6.38
CA ALA A 169 -2.50 -7.72 5.71
C ALA A 169 -3.65 -7.16 6.55
N GLN A 170 -3.63 -7.41 7.87
CA GLN A 170 -4.60 -6.85 8.80
C GLN A 170 -4.49 -5.31 8.91
N GLU A 171 -3.28 -4.76 8.97
CA GLU A 171 -3.05 -3.31 8.96
C GLU A 171 -3.58 -2.65 7.68
N GLY A 172 -3.28 -3.24 6.52
CA GLY A 172 -3.82 -2.79 5.22
C GLY A 172 -5.35 -2.86 5.14
N ALA A 173 -5.94 -3.94 5.67
CA ALA A 173 -7.40 -4.10 5.76
C ALA A 173 -8.04 -3.02 6.66
N ASN A 174 -7.41 -2.71 7.80
CA ASN A 174 -7.88 -1.67 8.70
C ASN A 174 -7.78 -0.27 8.05
N LEU A 175 -6.69 0.02 7.32
CA LEU A 175 -6.56 1.25 6.55
C LEU A 175 -7.66 1.38 5.48
N LEU A 176 -7.93 0.30 4.73
CA LEU A 176 -9.00 0.27 3.74
C LEU A 176 -10.38 0.54 4.38
N LYS A 177 -10.66 -0.05 5.55
CA LYS A 177 -11.89 0.23 6.32
C LYS A 177 -11.97 1.70 6.72
N THR A 178 -10.87 2.30 7.17
CA THR A 178 -10.82 3.73 7.52
C THR A 178 -11.14 4.62 6.31
N HIS A 179 -10.53 4.35 5.15
CA HIS A 179 -10.82 5.09 3.91
C HIS A 179 -12.30 4.95 3.49
N LYS A 180 -12.87 3.74 3.57
CA LYS A 180 -14.29 3.49 3.30
C LYS A 180 -15.20 4.27 4.26
N ARG A 181 -14.90 4.27 5.56
CA ARG A 181 -15.66 5.05 6.57
C ARG A 181 -15.57 6.55 6.32
N ALA A 182 -14.43 7.03 5.84
CA ALA A 182 -14.24 8.42 5.43
C ALA A 182 -14.93 8.78 4.09
N LYS A 183 -15.65 7.83 3.47
CA LYS A 183 -16.31 8.00 2.17
C LYS A 183 -15.35 8.44 1.05
N ASP A 184 -14.10 7.99 1.08
CA ASP A 184 -13.16 8.20 -0.03
C ASP A 184 -13.68 7.41 -1.25
N GLY A 185 -14.13 8.14 -2.27
CA GLY A 185 -14.82 7.60 -3.44
C GLY A 185 -14.08 6.46 -4.15
N PHE A 186 -12.75 6.47 -4.14
CA PHE A 186 -11.95 5.40 -4.75
C PHE A 186 -12.15 4.04 -4.09
N TYR A 187 -12.39 4.03 -2.78
CA TYR A 187 -12.44 2.79 -1.99
C TYR A 187 -13.85 2.31 -1.70
N LEU A 188 -14.87 3.12 -1.96
CA LEU A 188 -16.27 2.70 -1.87
C LEU A 188 -16.55 1.55 -2.84
N ASP A 189 -16.01 1.63 -4.06
CA ASP A 189 -16.14 0.59 -5.10
C ASP A 189 -15.37 -0.68 -4.77
N TRP A 190 -14.57 -0.70 -3.70
CA TRP A 190 -13.78 -1.85 -3.26
C TRP A 190 -14.51 -2.65 -2.18
N SER A 191 -15.84 -2.53 -2.03
CA SER A 191 -16.63 -3.24 -1.03
C SER A 191 -16.44 -4.77 -1.09
N PHE A 192 -16.24 -5.32 -2.28
CA PHE A 192 -15.94 -6.74 -2.54
C PHE A 192 -14.57 -7.20 -2.00
N TYR A 193 -13.73 -6.28 -1.56
CA TYR A 193 -12.32 -6.51 -1.26
C TYR A 193 -11.96 -6.07 0.15
N GLY A 194 -11.32 -6.98 0.90
CA GLY A 194 -11.04 -6.82 2.32
C GLY A 194 -9.58 -6.52 2.66
N SER A 195 -8.64 -6.65 1.73
CA SER A 195 -7.22 -6.36 1.97
C SER A 195 -6.55 -5.71 0.76
N CYS A 196 -5.24 -5.86 0.57
CA CYS A 196 -4.49 -5.37 -0.60
C CYS A 196 -3.89 -6.54 -1.41
N GLN A 197 -3.52 -6.37 -2.69
CA GLN A 197 -3.09 -7.53 -3.49
C GLN A 197 -1.79 -8.19 -3.02
N ALA A 198 -0.83 -7.39 -2.55
CA ALA A 198 0.35 -7.90 -1.85
C ALA A 198 -0.01 -8.57 -0.50
N CYS A 199 -1.11 -8.14 0.13
CA CYS A 199 -1.64 -8.68 1.36
C CYS A 199 -2.42 -9.99 1.14
N GLU A 200 -3.01 -10.22 -0.04
CA GLU A 200 -3.67 -11.50 -0.35
C GLU A 200 -2.64 -12.60 -0.59
N ALA A 201 -1.41 -12.28 -1.02
CA ALA A 201 -0.31 -13.24 -1.05
C ALA A 201 -0.05 -13.84 0.34
N ALA A 202 -0.21 -13.05 1.42
CA ALA A 202 -0.14 -13.53 2.79
C ALA A 202 -1.16 -14.65 3.08
N LYS A 203 -2.37 -14.53 2.54
CA LYS A 203 -3.44 -15.52 2.75
C LYS A 203 -3.18 -16.81 1.98
N ASP A 204 -2.50 -16.73 0.84
CA ASP A 204 -2.10 -17.92 0.06
C ASP A 204 -1.01 -18.73 0.75
N LEU A 205 -0.06 -18.06 1.42
CA LEU A 205 0.87 -18.72 2.34
C LEU A 205 0.16 -19.46 3.47
N GLY A 206 -1.03 -18.97 3.85
CA GLY A 206 -2.01 -19.66 4.67
C GLY A 206 -2.25 -21.10 4.24
N LYS A 207 -2.44 -21.28 2.93
CA LYS A 207 -2.97 -22.49 2.29
C LYS A 207 -1.90 -23.38 1.68
N ALA A 208 -0.73 -22.81 1.35
CA ALA A 208 0.32 -23.49 0.62
C ALA A 208 1.04 -24.63 1.39
N GLY A 209 0.74 -24.83 2.68
CA GLY A 209 1.29 -25.92 3.49
C GLY A 209 2.82 -25.95 3.46
N PHE A 210 3.46 -25.10 4.27
CA PHE A 210 4.91 -25.18 4.50
C PHE A 210 5.20 -26.10 5.67
#